data_AF-A0A5Q4E5X7-F1
#
_entry.id   AF-A0A5Q4E5X7-F1
#
_cell.length_a   1.000
_cell.length_b   1.000
_cell.length_c   1.000
_cell.angle_alpha   90.00
_cell.angle_beta   90.00
_cell.angle_gamma   90.00
#
_symmetry.space_group_name_H-M   'P 1'
#
loop_
_entity.id
_entity.type
_entity.pdbx_description
1 polymer ?
#
loop_
_entity_poly.entity_id
_entity_poly.type
_entity_poly.pdbx_seq_one_letter_code
_entity_poly.pdbx_strand_id
1 'polypeptide(L)'
;MEKPYRLISGIAGIAALLLLVFISCQKEESFEKAHASISLTDPKLWHIASTPQHQTSPDMFPEGALSNDLAFRFNSARFAWYIIDRLFTEVNELTPAHIANNPDQRSNHYERKVRNTEIWPDAESPRPIPLLNMAFYPNERGPYNFDVTSSQYSSGMAVDGTLNDPRTRWGGIMRAKTTTNLVQANISHIEFWLLDPFIYQPTHSGGDLYFNLGDVSEDVLRDGEKAFENGLPVGSLVIDVDTTIWGRVPTIQPIVRTFDNSSTSREYQDVGLNGLSSEDERSFYMENFMDKILAYFGENSEAFRLAWEDPAADDYQYFLGSQHDQIHAGILERYKRYNGLEGNSPTSDMSPEPYPTHSTLLPNTEDINQDGLLNETERYFQYRVSLRPEDMKIGNNFISEVREANVQLANGQTETVRWYQFQIPLDHHDRQTIGNINSFNDIRFMRIFLKGFSEPVFCRFATLELATGTE
;
A
#
# COMPACT_ATOMS: atom_id res chain seq x y z
N MET A 1 24.99 -82.01 21.25
CA MET A 1 23.87 -81.43 22.02
C MET A 1 24.29 -80.01 22.36
N GLU A 2 24.13 -79.06 21.44
CA GLU A 2 24.43 -77.63 21.64
C GLU A 2 23.39 -76.78 20.90
N LYS A 3 23.03 -75.65 21.53
CA LYS A 3 21.86 -74.80 21.28
C LYS A 3 22.04 -73.84 20.09
N PRO A 4 20.92 -73.30 19.53
CA PRO A 4 20.90 -72.51 18.30
C PRO A 4 21.18 -71.01 18.51
N TYR A 5 21.70 -70.37 17.46
CA TYR A 5 21.99 -68.94 17.36
C TYR A 5 20.73 -68.11 17.06
N ARG A 6 20.67 -66.95 17.72
CA ARG A 6 19.75 -65.82 17.51
C ARG A 6 19.93 -65.19 16.13
N LEU A 7 18.83 -64.81 15.48
CA LEU A 7 18.76 -63.65 14.58
C LEU A 7 17.28 -63.29 14.29
N ILE A 8 16.67 -62.49 15.16
CA ILE A 8 15.42 -61.74 14.85
C ILE A 8 15.57 -60.36 15.48
N SER A 9 16.12 -59.40 14.73
CA SER A 9 16.05 -57.97 15.09
C SER A 9 16.15 -57.00 13.91
N GLY A 10 16.41 -57.47 12.67
CA GLY A 10 16.60 -56.58 11.52
C GLY A 10 15.30 -56.08 10.85
N ILE A 11 14.23 -56.89 10.87
CA ILE A 11 13.03 -56.61 10.05
C ILE A 11 12.10 -55.57 10.72
N ALA A 12 12.01 -55.56 12.06
CA ALA A 12 11.20 -54.58 12.79
C ALA A 12 11.81 -53.16 12.75
N GLY A 13 13.14 -53.05 12.75
CA GLY A 13 13.84 -51.76 12.63
C GLY A 13 13.69 -51.13 11.24
N ILE A 14 13.74 -51.94 10.18
CA ILE A 14 13.57 -51.47 8.80
C ILE A 14 12.11 -51.06 8.53
N ALA A 15 11.13 -51.79 9.06
CA ALA A 15 9.72 -51.40 8.95
C ALA A 15 9.40 -50.12 9.72
N ALA A 16 9.96 -49.91 10.91
CA ALA A 16 9.80 -48.68 11.67
C ALA A 16 10.50 -47.48 11.00
N LEU A 17 11.68 -47.69 10.39
CA LEU A 17 12.40 -46.66 9.65
C LEU A 17 11.68 -46.30 8.34
N LEU A 18 11.13 -47.28 7.62
CA LEU A 18 10.28 -47.04 6.44
C LEU A 18 8.98 -46.32 6.82
N LEU A 19 8.34 -46.66 7.95
CA LEU A 19 7.14 -45.96 8.41
C LEU A 19 7.44 -44.50 8.81
N LEU A 20 8.59 -44.24 9.46
CA LEU A 20 9.05 -42.89 9.79
C LEU A 20 9.42 -42.08 8.54
N VAL A 21 10.07 -42.69 7.55
CA VAL A 21 10.37 -42.05 6.27
C VAL A 21 9.09 -41.81 5.47
N PHE A 22 8.11 -42.71 5.48
CA PHE A 22 6.80 -42.49 4.85
C PHE A 22 6.00 -41.39 5.57
N ILE A 23 6.04 -41.30 6.90
CA ILE A 23 5.37 -40.23 7.67
C ILE A 23 6.07 -38.89 7.47
N SER A 24 7.42 -38.85 7.41
CA SER A 24 8.17 -37.64 7.07
C SER A 24 7.95 -37.21 5.63
N CYS A 25 7.90 -38.15 4.69
CA CYS A 25 7.69 -37.87 3.26
C CYS A 25 6.23 -37.48 2.97
N GLN A 26 5.24 -38.02 3.72
CA GLN A 26 3.86 -37.53 3.69
C GLN A 26 3.70 -36.15 4.37
N LYS A 27 4.50 -35.85 5.41
CA LYS A 27 4.53 -34.52 6.02
C LYS A 27 5.20 -33.49 5.10
N GLU A 28 6.28 -33.87 4.44
CA GLU A 28 6.92 -33.07 3.39
C GLU A 28 5.96 -32.88 2.20
N GLU A 29 5.28 -33.92 1.71
CA GLU A 29 4.23 -33.78 0.67
C GLU A 29 3.02 -32.94 1.14
N SER A 30 2.67 -32.95 2.43
CA SER A 30 1.63 -32.07 2.96
C SER A 30 2.07 -30.60 3.07
N PHE A 31 3.38 -30.34 3.09
CA PHE A 31 3.99 -29.01 3.04
C PHE A 31 4.39 -28.59 1.61
N GLU A 32 4.58 -29.57 0.72
CA GLU A 32 4.80 -29.45 -0.74
C GLU A 32 3.52 -29.61 -1.57
N LYS A 33 2.34 -29.63 -0.94
CA LYS A 33 1.21 -28.95 -1.58
C LYS A 33 1.54 -27.47 -1.57
N ALA A 34 2.39 -27.06 -2.52
CA ALA A 34 2.43 -25.71 -3.00
C ALA A 34 1.02 -25.41 -3.52
N HIS A 35 0.14 -24.98 -2.61
CA HIS A 35 -1.04 -24.25 -2.98
C HIS A 35 -0.53 -23.13 -3.89
N ALA A 36 -0.91 -23.18 -5.17
CA ALA A 36 -0.50 -22.18 -6.14
C ALA A 36 -1.15 -20.85 -5.75
N SER A 37 -0.55 -20.14 -4.81
CA SER A 37 -1.02 -18.84 -4.38
C SER A 37 -0.35 -17.74 -5.18
N ILE A 38 -1.07 -16.63 -5.38
CA ILE A 38 -0.54 -15.44 -6.03
C ILE A 38 -0.21 -14.45 -4.93
N SER A 39 1.08 -14.25 -4.67
CA SER A 39 1.53 -13.27 -3.68
C SER A 39 1.25 -11.83 -4.13
N LEU A 40 0.80 -11.03 -3.17
CA LEU A 40 0.44 -9.64 -3.34
C LEU A 40 1.30 -8.69 -2.49
N THR A 41 2.38 -9.19 -1.88
CA THR A 41 3.18 -8.44 -0.90
C THR A 41 4.23 -7.49 -1.50
N ASP A 42 4.50 -7.55 -2.81
CA ASP A 42 5.48 -6.67 -3.46
C ASP A 42 4.93 -5.24 -3.62
N PRO A 43 5.43 -4.24 -2.87
CA PRO A 43 4.94 -2.87 -2.92
C PRO A 43 5.16 -2.20 -4.28
N LYS A 44 6.12 -2.66 -5.10
CA LYS A 44 6.43 -2.06 -6.41
C LYS A 44 5.37 -2.33 -7.46
N LEU A 45 4.53 -3.34 -7.24
CA LEU A 45 3.42 -3.68 -8.14
C LEU A 45 2.14 -2.91 -7.81
N TRP A 46 2.15 -2.10 -6.75
CA TRP A 46 1.02 -1.30 -6.30
C TRP A 46 1.22 0.17 -6.65
N HIS A 47 0.13 0.77 -7.13
CA HIS A 47 0.01 2.18 -7.50
C HIS A 47 -1.04 2.85 -6.62
N ILE A 48 -1.06 4.18 -6.60
CA ILE A 48 -2.15 4.94 -5.98
C ILE A 48 -3.51 4.52 -6.59
N ALA A 49 -4.54 4.39 -5.77
CA ALA A 49 -5.87 4.02 -6.24
C ALA A 49 -6.68 5.22 -6.75
N SER A 50 -7.48 4.98 -7.80
CA SER A 50 -8.59 5.86 -8.17
C SER A 50 -9.72 5.81 -7.14
N THR A 51 -10.49 6.90 -7.00
CA THR A 51 -11.64 6.94 -6.09
C THR A 51 -12.72 5.94 -6.56
N PRO A 52 -13.18 5.03 -5.67
CA PRO A 52 -14.19 4.07 -6.05
C PRO A 52 -15.49 4.70 -6.54
N GLN A 53 -15.93 4.28 -7.71
CA GLN A 53 -17.16 4.77 -8.34
C GLN A 53 -18.38 3.93 -7.96
N HIS A 54 -19.57 4.42 -8.34
CA HIS A 54 -20.88 3.76 -8.16
C HIS A 54 -21.32 3.53 -6.71
N GLN A 55 -20.67 4.19 -5.74
CA GLN A 55 -20.97 4.08 -4.31
C GLN A 55 -21.16 5.47 -3.68
N THR A 56 -22.07 6.26 -4.24
CA THR A 56 -22.25 7.70 -3.95
C THR A 56 -23.02 8.03 -2.67
N SER A 57 -23.21 7.06 -1.78
CA SER A 57 -23.79 7.33 -0.47
C SER A 57 -22.84 8.16 0.39
N PRO A 58 -23.35 9.05 1.28
CA PRO A 58 -22.51 9.84 2.20
C PRO A 58 -21.51 9.01 3.02
N ASP A 59 -21.87 7.78 3.38
CA ASP A 59 -21.03 6.88 4.17
C ASP A 59 -19.88 6.22 3.36
N MET A 60 -19.87 6.35 2.02
CA MET A 60 -18.88 5.74 1.12
C MET A 60 -18.12 6.81 0.32
N PHE A 61 -18.46 7.00 -0.96
CA PHE A 61 -17.75 7.89 -1.89
C PHE A 61 -18.74 8.87 -2.53
N PRO A 62 -19.26 9.86 -1.77
CA PRO A 62 -20.21 10.84 -2.30
C PRO A 62 -19.67 11.57 -3.55
N GLU A 63 -18.35 11.73 -3.67
CA GLU A 63 -17.64 12.31 -4.80
C GLU A 63 -17.43 11.35 -5.99
N GLY A 64 -17.67 10.05 -5.82
CA GLY A 64 -17.30 9.00 -6.78
C GLY A 64 -18.03 9.02 -8.13
N ALA A 65 -18.98 9.94 -8.33
CA ALA A 65 -19.66 10.16 -9.62
C ALA A 65 -19.16 11.40 -10.37
N LEU A 66 -18.29 12.22 -9.76
CA LEU A 66 -17.75 13.42 -10.40
C LEU A 66 -16.73 13.07 -11.47
N SER A 67 -16.68 13.87 -12.52
CA SER A 67 -15.72 13.77 -13.60
C SER A 67 -15.21 15.18 -13.92
N ASN A 68 -13.90 15.29 -14.12
CA ASN A 68 -13.18 16.54 -14.34
C ASN A 68 -13.49 17.60 -13.27
N ASP A 69 -13.49 17.17 -11.99
CA ASP A 69 -13.75 18.02 -10.81
C ASP A 69 -12.81 17.62 -9.67
N LEU A 70 -12.10 18.59 -9.08
CA LEU A 70 -11.16 18.37 -7.97
C LEU A 70 -11.80 17.71 -6.75
N ALA A 71 -13.11 17.90 -6.57
CA ALA A 71 -13.86 17.28 -5.48
C ALA A 71 -13.83 15.74 -5.52
N PHE A 72 -13.55 15.13 -6.68
CA PHE A 72 -13.36 13.69 -6.84
C PHE A 72 -12.27 13.09 -5.92
N ARG A 73 -11.33 13.92 -5.46
CA ARG A 73 -10.21 13.53 -4.58
C ARG A 73 -10.30 14.10 -3.17
N PHE A 74 -11.35 14.85 -2.81
CA PHE A 74 -11.40 15.57 -1.52
C PHE A 74 -11.31 14.65 -0.30
N ASN A 75 -11.80 13.40 -0.37
CA ASN A 75 -11.68 12.46 0.74
C ASN A 75 -10.41 11.61 0.71
N SER A 76 -9.48 11.83 -0.22
CA SER A 76 -8.21 11.10 -0.27
C SER A 76 -7.25 11.58 0.82
N ALA A 77 -6.96 10.72 1.78
CA ALA A 77 -5.98 10.96 2.84
C ALA A 77 -4.66 10.22 2.59
N ARG A 78 -3.63 10.60 3.34
CA ARG A 78 -2.27 10.07 3.20
C ARG A 78 -2.26 8.57 3.50
N PHE A 79 -1.74 7.82 2.54
CA PHE A 79 -1.59 6.38 2.60
C PHE A 79 -0.20 6.00 2.10
N ALA A 80 0.54 5.23 2.89
CA ALA A 80 1.87 4.77 2.56
C ALA A 80 1.92 3.23 2.54
N TRP A 81 2.59 2.67 1.54
CA TRP A 81 2.79 1.23 1.39
C TRP A 81 4.24 0.89 1.07
N TYR A 82 4.85 0.04 1.89
CA TYR A 82 6.29 -0.20 1.81
C TYR A 82 6.71 -1.47 2.54
N ILE A 83 7.90 -1.96 2.20
CA ILE A 83 8.65 -2.91 3.02
C ILE A 83 9.77 -2.12 3.70
N ILE A 84 9.85 -2.19 5.03
CA ILE A 84 10.94 -1.55 5.79
C ILE A 84 12.27 -2.18 5.36
N ASP A 85 13.22 -1.33 4.98
CA ASP A 85 14.54 -1.77 4.55
C ASP A 85 15.29 -2.49 5.69
N ARG A 86 16.06 -3.51 5.33
CA ARG A 86 16.85 -4.29 6.29
C ARG A 86 17.84 -3.43 7.05
N LEU A 87 18.31 -2.31 6.48
CA LEU A 87 19.20 -1.38 7.17
C LEU A 87 18.62 -0.98 8.54
N PHE A 88 17.32 -0.64 8.61
CA PHE A 88 16.69 -0.20 9.85
C PHE A 88 16.47 -1.34 10.85
N THR A 89 16.24 -2.56 10.35
CA THR A 89 15.87 -3.71 11.20
C THR A 89 17.06 -4.58 11.62
N GLU A 90 18.18 -4.49 10.91
CA GLU A 90 19.43 -5.18 11.23
C GLU A 90 20.44 -4.26 11.92
N VAL A 91 20.31 -2.94 11.72
CA VAL A 91 21.24 -1.89 12.18
C VAL A 91 22.66 -2.13 11.68
N ASN A 92 23.01 -1.39 10.63
CA ASN A 92 24.33 -1.40 10.03
C ASN A 92 24.94 0.02 10.05
N GLU A 93 26.12 0.16 9.45
CA GLU A 93 26.87 1.43 9.39
C GLU A 93 26.13 2.55 8.64
N LEU A 94 25.16 2.20 7.78
CA LEU A 94 24.34 3.15 7.02
C LEU A 94 23.06 3.55 7.76
N THR A 95 22.78 2.94 8.91
CA THR A 95 21.59 3.27 9.69
C THR A 95 21.80 4.60 10.40
N PRO A 96 20.87 5.57 10.29
CA PRO A 96 21.00 6.85 10.98
C PRO A 96 21.24 6.66 12.48
N ALA A 97 22.23 7.39 13.02
CA ALA A 97 22.74 7.16 14.37
C ALA A 97 21.67 7.31 15.46
N HIS A 98 20.68 8.21 15.27
CA HIS A 98 19.58 8.39 16.22
C HIS A 98 18.60 7.20 16.24
N ILE A 99 18.49 6.44 15.15
CA ILE A 99 17.69 5.19 15.10
C ILE A 99 18.52 4.02 15.62
N ALA A 100 19.77 3.89 15.17
CA ALA A 100 20.67 2.80 15.56
C ALA A 100 20.86 2.73 17.08
N ASN A 101 21.03 3.89 17.71
CA ASN A 101 21.25 4.04 19.16
C ASN A 101 19.96 4.14 19.98
N ASN A 102 18.77 4.02 19.36
CA ASN A 102 17.49 4.05 20.06
C ASN A 102 16.86 2.65 20.11
N PRO A 103 17.16 1.86 21.17
CA PRO A 103 16.64 0.50 21.28
C PRO A 103 15.11 0.45 21.45
N ASP A 104 14.48 1.50 21.99
CA ASP A 104 13.03 1.56 22.16
C ASP A 104 12.32 1.73 20.82
N GLN A 105 12.80 2.64 19.96
CA GLN A 105 12.27 2.77 18.60
C GLN A 105 12.43 1.45 17.81
N ARG A 106 13.58 0.79 17.93
CA ARG A 106 13.83 -0.51 17.27
C ARG A 106 12.97 -1.65 17.83
N SER A 107 12.39 -1.46 19.01
CA SER A 107 11.50 -2.41 19.67
C SER A 107 10.04 -2.20 19.31
N ASN A 108 9.70 -1.04 18.72
CA ASN A 108 8.35 -0.71 18.26
C ASN A 108 7.81 -1.79 17.31
N HIS A 109 6.69 -2.42 17.68
CA HIS A 109 6.04 -3.47 16.90
C HIS A 109 5.58 -3.02 15.51
N TYR A 110 5.42 -1.71 15.27
CA TYR A 110 5.10 -1.20 13.94
C TYR A 110 6.33 -1.07 13.02
N GLU A 111 7.54 -1.14 13.56
CA GLU A 111 8.79 -0.86 12.82
C GLU A 111 9.81 -2.01 12.89
N ARG A 112 9.76 -2.82 13.96
CA ARG A 112 10.78 -3.81 14.26
C ARG A 112 10.89 -4.91 13.21
N LYS A 113 12.02 -5.60 13.27
CA LYS A 113 12.23 -6.89 12.60
C LYS A 113 11.24 -7.95 13.12
N VAL A 114 10.64 -8.69 12.20
CA VAL A 114 9.79 -9.85 12.50
C VAL A 114 10.42 -11.10 11.92
N ARG A 115 10.42 -12.18 12.70
CA ARG A 115 10.92 -13.49 12.25
C ARG A 115 9.77 -14.41 11.87
N ASN A 116 10.00 -15.28 10.89
CA ASN A 116 9.02 -16.31 10.48
C ASN A 116 8.50 -17.15 11.66
N THR A 117 9.35 -17.45 12.66
CA THR A 117 8.98 -18.24 13.85
C THR A 117 7.93 -17.59 14.75
N GLU A 118 7.65 -16.29 14.58
CA GLU A 118 6.53 -15.63 15.28
C GLU A 118 5.17 -16.07 14.74
N ILE A 119 5.11 -16.49 13.47
CA ILE A 119 3.87 -16.87 12.76
C ILE A 119 3.83 -18.37 12.53
N TRP A 120 4.97 -18.96 12.19
CA TRP A 120 5.17 -20.39 11.94
C TRP A 120 6.22 -20.93 12.92
N PRO A 121 5.83 -21.31 14.15
CA PRO A 121 6.77 -21.75 15.19
C PRO A 121 7.60 -23.00 14.81
N ASP A 122 7.04 -23.85 13.95
CA ASP A 122 7.67 -25.10 13.51
C ASP A 122 8.66 -24.90 12.34
N ALA A 123 8.92 -23.66 11.92
CA ALA A 123 9.89 -23.39 10.86
C ALA A 123 11.31 -23.84 11.27
N GLU A 124 12.01 -24.53 10.36
CA GLU A 124 13.33 -25.15 10.63
C GLU A 124 14.39 -24.19 11.19
N SER A 125 14.33 -22.92 10.79
CA SER A 125 15.24 -21.88 11.29
C SER A 125 14.56 -20.51 11.39
N PRO A 126 14.88 -19.72 12.43
CA PRO A 126 14.45 -18.34 12.55
C PRO A 126 15.14 -17.47 11.48
N ARG A 127 14.34 -16.88 10.59
CA ARG A 127 14.79 -15.91 9.57
C ARG A 127 13.88 -14.68 9.55
N PRO A 128 14.43 -13.48 9.29
CA PRO A 128 13.60 -12.30 9.09
C PRO A 128 12.71 -12.48 7.86
N ILE A 129 11.47 -12.02 7.96
CA ILE A 129 10.54 -11.98 6.82
C ILE A 129 10.29 -10.52 6.44
N PRO A 130 10.20 -10.20 5.14
CA PRO A 130 9.72 -8.89 4.70
C PRO A 130 8.21 -8.80 4.95
N LEU A 131 7.75 -7.66 5.46
CA LEU A 131 6.33 -7.40 5.71
C LEU A 131 5.89 -6.27 4.79
N LEU A 132 4.77 -6.45 4.09
CA LEU A 132 4.10 -5.33 3.44
C LEU A 132 3.43 -4.51 4.53
N ASN A 133 3.86 -3.27 4.70
CA ASN A 133 3.29 -2.33 5.66
C ASN A 133 2.36 -1.40 4.89
N MET A 134 1.14 -1.21 5.39
CA MET A 134 0.19 -0.21 4.94
C MET A 134 -0.10 0.72 6.11
N ALA A 135 0.30 1.98 5.98
CA ALA A 135 0.11 3.00 6.99
C ALA A 135 -0.89 4.04 6.48
N PHE A 136 -1.98 4.24 7.22
CA PHE A 136 -3.03 5.18 6.86
C PHE A 136 -3.11 6.30 7.89
N TYR A 137 -3.05 7.55 7.41
CA TYR A 137 -3.10 8.75 8.22
C TYR A 137 -4.34 9.55 7.81
N PRO A 138 -5.52 9.28 8.39
CA PRO A 138 -6.80 9.78 7.88
C PRO A 138 -6.97 11.30 8.01
N ASN A 139 -6.18 11.94 8.88
CA ASN A 139 -6.18 13.38 9.11
C ASN A 139 -5.14 14.13 8.25
N GLU A 140 -4.33 13.44 7.45
CA GLU A 140 -3.32 14.06 6.60
C GLU A 140 -3.75 14.01 5.12
N ARG A 141 -3.45 15.06 4.36
CA ARG A 141 -3.80 15.17 2.94
C ARG A 141 -3.03 14.14 2.10
N GLY A 142 -3.76 13.35 1.33
CA GLY A 142 -3.20 12.44 0.33
C GLY A 142 -2.89 13.17 -0.99
N PRO A 143 -2.22 12.50 -1.94
CA PRO A 143 -1.93 13.06 -3.26
C PRO A 143 -3.21 13.59 -3.94
N TYR A 144 -3.08 14.67 -4.69
CA TYR A 144 -4.10 15.37 -5.46
C TYR A 144 -5.40 15.71 -4.71
N ASN A 145 -5.37 15.83 -3.38
CA ASN A 145 -6.52 16.27 -2.58
C ASN A 145 -6.49 17.79 -2.39
N PHE A 146 -7.46 18.53 -2.97
CA PHE A 146 -7.53 20.00 -2.87
C PHE A 146 -8.67 20.50 -1.95
N ASP A 147 -9.04 19.72 -0.93
CA ASP A 147 -10.15 20.02 -0.01
C ASP A 147 -9.80 21.12 0.99
N VAL A 148 -10.45 22.28 0.90
CA VAL A 148 -10.21 23.42 1.82
C VAL A 148 -11.39 23.66 2.75
N THR A 149 -12.57 23.82 2.17
CA THR A 149 -13.80 24.22 2.87
C THR A 149 -14.83 23.10 2.85
N SER A 150 -15.65 23.00 3.88
CA SER A 150 -16.77 22.04 3.89
C SER A 150 -17.66 22.21 2.65
N SER A 151 -18.01 21.06 2.05
CA SER A 151 -18.84 20.93 0.87
C SER A 151 -19.85 19.80 1.05
N GLN A 152 -20.62 19.47 0.02
CA GLN A 152 -21.48 18.27 0.05
C GLN A 152 -20.69 16.95 0.01
N TYR A 153 -19.39 17.00 -0.28
CA TYR A 153 -18.53 15.82 -0.42
C TYR A 153 -17.59 15.61 0.77
N SER A 154 -17.23 16.70 1.48
CA SER A 154 -16.14 16.70 2.45
C SER A 154 -16.34 17.76 3.54
N SER A 155 -15.59 17.61 4.65
CA SER A 155 -15.62 18.54 5.79
C SER A 155 -14.54 19.64 5.70
N GLY A 156 -13.75 19.71 4.63
CA GLY A 156 -12.64 20.66 4.50
C GLY A 156 -11.42 20.29 5.33
N MET A 157 -10.50 21.24 5.48
CA MET A 157 -9.33 21.13 6.36
C MET A 157 -9.41 22.11 7.54
N ALA A 158 -8.53 21.94 8.52
CA ALA A 158 -8.33 22.85 9.64
C ALA A 158 -7.17 23.82 9.38
N VAL A 159 -7.02 24.82 10.25
CA VAL A 159 -5.96 25.86 10.14
C VAL A 159 -4.53 25.29 10.21
N ASP A 160 -4.38 24.10 10.79
CA ASP A 160 -3.11 23.38 10.87
C ASP A 160 -2.84 22.47 9.65
N GLY A 161 -3.73 22.48 8.65
CA GLY A 161 -3.63 21.65 7.45
C GLY A 161 -4.18 20.22 7.63
N THR A 162 -4.64 19.84 8.82
CA THR A 162 -5.26 18.53 9.02
C THR A 162 -6.65 18.45 8.39
N LEU A 163 -7.04 17.29 7.87
CA LEU A 163 -8.36 17.07 7.29
C LEU A 163 -9.42 16.95 8.40
N ASN A 164 -10.51 17.71 8.27
CA ASN A 164 -11.65 17.59 9.17
C ASN A 164 -12.39 16.27 8.89
N ASP A 165 -13.01 15.73 9.95
CA ASP A 165 -13.74 14.46 9.94
C ASP A 165 -12.93 13.29 9.31
N PRO A 166 -11.83 12.86 9.94
CA PRO A 166 -10.94 11.82 9.41
C PRO A 166 -11.66 10.51 9.05
N ARG A 167 -12.80 10.20 9.69
CA ARG A 167 -13.55 8.96 9.41
C ARG A 167 -14.15 8.92 8.02
N THR A 168 -14.46 10.07 7.42
CA THR A 168 -14.96 10.12 6.04
C THR A 168 -13.85 9.95 5.02
N ARG A 169 -12.59 10.11 5.43
CA ARG A 169 -11.43 10.02 4.56
C ARG A 169 -11.05 8.57 4.28
N TRP A 170 -10.41 8.35 3.16
CA TRP A 170 -9.96 7.04 2.71
C TRP A 170 -8.57 7.11 2.09
N GLY A 171 -7.88 5.98 2.06
CA GLY A 171 -6.59 5.84 1.41
C GLY A 171 -6.44 4.44 0.86
N GLY A 172 -5.86 4.30 -0.34
CA GLY A 172 -5.79 3.00 -0.98
C GLY A 172 -4.81 2.92 -2.13
N ILE A 173 -4.60 1.68 -2.56
CA ILE A 173 -3.68 1.27 -3.62
C ILE A 173 -4.38 0.31 -4.57
N MET A 174 -3.95 0.29 -5.83
CA MET A 174 -4.44 -0.64 -6.83
C MET A 174 -3.30 -1.24 -7.63
N ARG A 175 -3.56 -2.40 -8.23
CA ARG A 175 -2.62 -3.09 -9.10
C ARG A 175 -3.32 -3.86 -10.20
N ALA A 176 -2.65 -3.99 -11.33
CA ALA A 176 -3.00 -4.96 -12.34
C ALA A 176 -2.63 -6.39 -11.88
N LYS A 177 -3.40 -7.36 -12.38
CA LYS A 177 -3.20 -8.78 -12.15
C LYS A 177 -2.76 -9.47 -13.44
N THR A 178 -1.71 -10.27 -13.33
CA THR A 178 -1.22 -11.11 -14.42
C THR A 178 -2.16 -12.28 -14.71
N THR A 179 -2.69 -12.92 -13.67
CA THR A 179 -3.67 -14.01 -13.78
C THR A 179 -5.09 -13.45 -13.67
N THR A 180 -5.76 -13.22 -14.79
CA THR A 180 -7.11 -12.62 -14.81
C THR A 180 -8.22 -13.62 -14.50
N ASN A 181 -8.11 -14.85 -15.00
CA ASN A 181 -9.09 -15.91 -14.75
C ASN A 181 -8.83 -16.64 -13.42
N LEU A 182 -9.48 -16.18 -12.36
CA LEU A 182 -9.33 -16.74 -11.01
C LEU A 182 -9.99 -18.12 -10.88
N VAL A 183 -11.06 -18.39 -11.64
CA VAL A 183 -11.73 -19.70 -11.66
C VAL A 183 -10.80 -20.76 -12.22
N GLN A 184 -10.15 -20.49 -13.35
CA GLN A 184 -9.18 -21.41 -13.96
C GLN A 184 -7.94 -21.60 -13.07
N ALA A 185 -7.55 -20.57 -12.32
CA ALA A 185 -6.46 -20.64 -11.36
C ALA A 185 -6.85 -21.29 -10.02
N ASN A 186 -8.09 -21.78 -9.87
CA ASN A 186 -8.64 -22.38 -8.65
C ASN A 186 -8.51 -21.49 -7.41
N ILE A 187 -8.47 -20.17 -7.60
CA ILE A 187 -8.43 -19.20 -6.50
C ILE A 187 -9.81 -19.12 -5.86
N SER A 188 -9.86 -19.23 -4.54
CA SER A 188 -11.12 -19.19 -3.78
C SER A 188 -11.07 -18.29 -2.56
N HIS A 189 -9.88 -17.86 -2.11
CA HIS A 189 -9.75 -17.01 -0.93
C HIS A 189 -8.80 -15.84 -1.17
N ILE A 190 -9.07 -14.71 -0.50
CA ILE A 190 -8.03 -13.74 -0.14
C ILE A 190 -7.53 -14.15 1.24
N GLU A 191 -6.24 -14.46 1.37
CA GLU A 191 -5.63 -14.89 2.63
C GLU A 191 -4.48 -13.97 3.04
N PHE A 192 -4.41 -13.63 4.32
CA PHE A 192 -3.29 -12.86 4.87
C PHE A 192 -3.08 -13.06 6.36
N TRP A 193 -1.83 -12.89 6.79
CA TRP A 193 -1.45 -12.76 8.20
C TRP A 193 -1.20 -11.29 8.54
N LEU A 194 -1.98 -10.75 9.46
CA LEU A 194 -1.92 -9.37 9.91
C LEU A 194 -1.45 -9.29 11.37
N LEU A 195 -0.40 -8.51 11.64
CA LEU A 195 -0.02 -8.15 13.01
C LEU A 195 -1.13 -7.31 13.64
N ASP A 196 -1.41 -7.51 14.93
CA ASP A 196 -2.37 -6.69 15.69
C ASP A 196 -2.13 -5.18 15.50
N PRO A 197 -3.00 -4.48 14.74
CA PRO A 197 -2.81 -3.06 14.47
C PRO A 197 -3.16 -2.18 15.68
N PHE A 198 -3.68 -2.77 16.76
CA PHE A 198 -4.12 -2.08 17.99
C PHE A 198 -3.23 -2.39 19.19
N ILE A 199 -2.08 -3.01 18.98
CA ILE A 199 -1.20 -3.49 20.06
C ILE A 199 -0.81 -2.40 21.06
N TYR A 200 -0.63 -1.16 20.61
CA TYR A 200 -0.35 0.00 21.48
C TYR A 200 -1.57 0.86 21.79
N GLN A 201 -2.71 0.63 21.15
CA GLN A 201 -3.92 1.44 21.27
C GLN A 201 -5.17 0.57 21.32
N PRO A 202 -5.41 -0.15 22.43
CA PRO A 202 -6.56 -1.08 22.54
C PRO A 202 -7.92 -0.36 22.55
N THR A 203 -7.94 0.97 22.76
CA THR A 203 -9.15 1.81 22.73
C THR A 203 -9.37 2.52 21.40
N HIS A 204 -8.56 2.20 20.37
CA HIS A 204 -8.68 2.77 19.04
C HIS A 204 -10.09 2.51 18.47
N SER A 205 -10.72 3.53 17.88
CA SER A 205 -12.11 3.46 17.38
C SER A 205 -12.32 2.48 16.22
N GLY A 206 -11.24 2.24 15.48
CA GLY A 206 -11.17 1.29 14.37
C GLY A 206 -11.73 1.87 13.07
N GLY A 207 -11.85 1.00 12.08
CA GLY A 207 -12.34 1.33 10.74
C GLY A 207 -12.52 0.07 9.93
N ASP A 208 -12.49 0.18 8.61
CA ASP A 208 -12.73 -0.92 7.69
C ASP A 208 -11.62 -1.00 6.63
N LEU A 209 -11.16 -2.21 6.37
CA LEU A 209 -10.27 -2.59 5.27
C LEU A 209 -11.13 -3.21 4.16
N TYR A 210 -10.95 -2.73 2.93
CA TYR A 210 -11.70 -3.19 1.78
C TYR A 210 -10.79 -3.79 0.73
N PHE A 211 -11.27 -4.86 0.10
CA PHE A 211 -10.67 -5.46 -1.08
C PHE A 211 -11.67 -5.41 -2.23
N ASN A 212 -11.22 -4.88 -3.36
CA ASN A 212 -11.96 -4.88 -4.61
C ASN A 212 -11.27 -5.81 -5.60
N LEU A 213 -12.04 -6.69 -6.24
CA LEU A 213 -11.58 -7.60 -7.29
C LEU A 213 -12.47 -7.47 -8.52
N GLY A 214 -11.91 -6.97 -9.62
CA GLY A 214 -12.63 -6.84 -10.89
C GLY A 214 -11.90 -5.95 -11.87
N ASP A 215 -12.65 -5.09 -12.55
CA ASP A 215 -12.12 -3.93 -13.25
C ASP A 215 -12.20 -2.73 -12.31
N VAL A 216 -11.06 -2.08 -12.13
CA VAL A 216 -10.90 -0.85 -11.36
C VAL A 216 -10.39 0.21 -12.33
N SER A 217 -10.95 1.42 -12.24
CA SER A 217 -10.52 2.55 -13.06
C SER A 217 -9.05 2.85 -12.82
N GLU A 218 -8.27 2.95 -13.89
CA GLU A 218 -6.87 3.41 -13.84
C GLU A 218 -6.77 4.94 -13.89
N ASP A 219 -7.86 5.61 -14.28
CA ASP A 219 -8.01 7.07 -14.24
C ASP A 219 -8.09 7.56 -12.78
N VAL A 220 -6.94 7.99 -12.24
CA VAL A 220 -6.76 8.49 -10.87
C VAL A 220 -7.17 9.96 -10.81
N LEU A 221 -6.74 10.74 -11.81
CA LEU A 221 -7.06 12.14 -12.01
C LEU A 221 -8.25 12.27 -12.95
N ARG A 222 -9.42 11.86 -12.47
CA ARG A 222 -10.61 11.64 -13.31
C ARG A 222 -10.96 12.77 -14.26
N ASP A 223 -10.43 12.71 -15.47
CA ASP A 223 -10.70 13.62 -16.58
C ASP A 223 -10.84 12.88 -17.93
N GLY A 224 -10.64 11.55 -17.94
CA GLY A 224 -10.71 10.71 -19.14
C GLY A 224 -9.47 10.80 -20.05
N GLU A 225 -8.44 11.53 -19.64
CA GLU A 225 -7.18 11.66 -20.35
C GLU A 225 -6.11 10.82 -19.68
N LYS A 226 -5.29 10.12 -20.46
CA LYS A 226 -4.25 9.25 -19.89
C LYS A 226 -3.06 10.08 -19.43
N ALA A 227 -2.80 10.19 -18.14
CA ALA A 227 -1.56 10.76 -17.64
C ALA A 227 -0.37 9.81 -17.84
N PHE A 228 0.75 10.34 -18.35
CA PHE A 228 2.04 9.65 -18.40
C PHE A 228 3.20 10.63 -18.56
N GLU A 229 4.16 10.52 -17.66
CA GLU A 229 5.27 11.49 -17.53
C GLU A 229 6.20 11.53 -18.75
N ASN A 230 6.44 10.39 -19.40
CA ASN A 230 7.33 10.33 -20.56
C ASN A 230 6.71 10.93 -21.84
N GLY A 231 5.45 11.38 -21.78
CA GLY A 231 4.83 12.21 -22.81
C GLY A 231 4.95 13.70 -22.57
N LEU A 232 5.41 14.12 -21.39
CA LEU A 232 5.53 15.53 -21.03
C LEU A 232 6.72 16.19 -21.74
N PRO A 233 6.72 17.53 -21.85
CA PRO A 233 7.80 18.29 -22.46
C PRO A 233 9.15 17.96 -21.83
N VAL A 234 10.21 17.99 -22.65
CA VAL A 234 11.59 17.74 -22.22
C VAL A 234 12.32 19.03 -21.80
N GLY A 235 11.60 20.14 -21.68
CA GLY A 235 12.16 21.46 -21.39
C GLY A 235 11.08 22.46 -21.00
N SER A 236 11.49 23.70 -20.71
CA SER A 236 10.60 24.78 -20.26
C SER A 236 9.57 25.24 -21.28
N LEU A 237 9.75 24.89 -22.56
CA LEU A 237 8.75 25.18 -23.60
C LEU A 237 7.63 24.12 -23.52
N VAL A 238 6.46 24.55 -23.06
CA VAL A 238 5.27 23.72 -22.96
C VAL A 238 4.66 23.49 -24.35
N ILE A 239 4.88 22.30 -24.91
CA ILE A 239 4.33 21.82 -26.20
C ILE A 239 3.76 20.43 -26.04
N ASP A 240 2.95 19.99 -27.01
CA ASP A 240 2.43 18.61 -27.08
C ASP A 240 1.63 18.15 -25.86
N VAL A 241 1.09 19.09 -25.09
CA VAL A 241 0.20 18.87 -23.94
C VAL A 241 -1.09 19.65 -24.08
N ASP A 242 -2.16 19.13 -23.49
CA ASP A 242 -3.41 19.84 -23.23
C ASP A 242 -3.57 20.07 -21.72
N THR A 243 -4.60 20.80 -21.29
CA THR A 243 -4.85 21.14 -19.90
C THR A 243 -6.25 20.72 -19.45
N THR A 244 -6.33 20.02 -18.33
CA THR A 244 -7.58 19.64 -17.65
C THR A 244 -7.71 20.40 -16.33
N ILE A 245 -8.73 20.11 -15.50
CA ILE A 245 -8.78 20.72 -14.16
C ILE A 245 -7.63 20.21 -13.26
N TRP A 246 -7.07 19.04 -13.58
CA TRP A 246 -6.03 18.40 -12.79
C TRP A 246 -4.65 18.91 -13.15
N GLY A 247 -4.38 19.25 -14.41
CA GLY A 247 -3.07 19.74 -14.80
C GLY A 247 -2.83 19.59 -16.30
N ARG A 248 -1.62 19.18 -16.68
CA ARG A 248 -1.20 18.99 -18.07
C ARG A 248 -1.17 17.51 -18.44
N VAL A 249 -1.78 17.18 -19.56
CA VAL A 249 -1.82 15.81 -20.09
C VAL A 249 -1.18 15.76 -21.48
N PRO A 250 -0.35 14.77 -21.80
CA PRO A 250 0.24 14.67 -23.14
C PRO A 250 -0.80 14.39 -24.23
N THR A 251 -0.62 15.04 -25.38
CA THR A 251 -1.44 14.85 -26.60
C THR A 251 -0.84 13.86 -27.60
N ILE A 252 0.38 13.39 -27.32
CA ILE A 252 1.11 12.41 -28.13
C ILE A 252 0.85 10.99 -27.63
N GLN A 253 1.24 9.98 -28.41
CA GLN A 253 1.21 8.59 -27.95
C GLN A 253 2.64 8.15 -27.56
N PRO A 254 2.82 7.50 -26.39
CA PRO A 254 4.15 7.06 -25.98
C PRO A 254 4.62 5.92 -26.88
N ILE A 255 5.79 6.08 -27.50
CA ILE A 255 6.42 5.03 -28.33
C ILE A 255 7.09 3.97 -27.44
N VAL A 256 7.68 4.41 -26.33
CA VAL A 256 8.37 3.59 -25.33
C VAL A 256 7.99 4.08 -23.94
N ARG A 257 8.09 3.20 -22.93
CA ARG A 257 7.78 3.50 -21.52
C ARG A 257 9.02 3.89 -20.74
N THR A 258 9.82 4.79 -21.31
CA THR A 258 11.03 5.30 -20.69
C THR A 258 11.05 6.79 -20.82
N PHE A 259 11.59 7.45 -19.82
CA PHE A 259 11.93 8.87 -19.90
C PHE A 259 12.90 9.17 -21.05
N ASP A 260 13.02 10.46 -21.38
CA ASP A 260 14.03 10.93 -22.31
C ASP A 260 15.46 10.62 -21.81
N ASN A 261 16.38 10.46 -22.76
CA ASN A 261 17.76 10.07 -22.46
C ASN A 261 18.58 11.22 -21.85
N SER A 262 18.16 12.47 -22.02
CA SER A 262 18.85 13.60 -21.40
C SER A 262 18.48 13.73 -19.92
N SER A 263 19.48 13.85 -19.05
CA SER A 263 19.26 14.02 -17.61
C SER A 263 18.52 15.32 -17.29
N THR A 264 18.71 16.38 -18.08
CA THR A 264 18.02 17.67 -17.90
C THR A 264 16.53 17.60 -18.22
N SER A 265 16.10 16.65 -19.07
CA SER A 265 14.68 16.50 -19.39
C SER A 265 13.90 15.98 -18.18
N ARG A 266 14.58 15.29 -17.25
CA ARG A 266 13.95 14.62 -16.11
C ARG A 266 13.18 15.59 -15.22
N GLU A 267 13.69 16.80 -15.01
CA GLU A 267 13.05 17.82 -14.16
C GLU A 267 11.69 18.29 -14.70
N TYR A 268 11.42 18.09 -16.00
CA TYR A 268 10.15 18.45 -16.64
C TYR A 268 9.21 17.26 -16.84
N GLN A 269 9.73 16.03 -16.71
CA GLN A 269 8.97 14.80 -16.91
C GLN A 269 8.58 14.13 -15.59
N ASP A 270 9.47 14.06 -14.60
CA ASP A 270 9.24 13.43 -13.29
C ASP A 270 8.48 14.37 -12.35
N VAL A 271 7.28 14.76 -12.75
CA VAL A 271 6.44 15.79 -12.13
C VAL A 271 5.04 15.28 -11.76
N GLY A 272 4.89 13.98 -11.56
CA GLY A 272 3.64 13.38 -11.13
C GLY A 272 2.59 13.21 -12.25
N LEU A 273 1.42 12.71 -11.87
CA LEU A 273 0.32 12.42 -12.81
C LEU A 273 -0.36 13.68 -13.34
N ASN A 274 -0.32 14.78 -12.59
CA ASN A 274 -0.88 16.05 -13.04
C ASN A 274 0.01 16.78 -14.05
N GLY A 275 1.24 16.33 -14.29
CA GLY A 275 2.13 16.91 -15.29
C GLY A 275 2.59 18.33 -14.97
N LEU A 276 2.59 18.71 -13.69
CA LEU A 276 2.98 20.02 -13.18
C LEU A 276 4.01 19.83 -12.09
N SER A 277 5.12 20.58 -12.14
CA SER A 277 6.01 20.63 -10.99
C SER A 277 5.36 21.44 -9.87
N SER A 278 5.75 21.18 -8.62
CA SER A 278 5.30 21.94 -7.45
C SER A 278 5.38 23.47 -7.60
N GLU A 279 6.32 23.99 -8.42
CA GLU A 279 6.38 25.41 -8.77
C GLU A 279 5.22 25.85 -9.67
N ASP A 280 4.97 25.10 -10.75
CA ASP A 280 3.88 25.40 -11.69
C ASP A 280 2.50 25.24 -11.02
N GLU A 281 2.37 24.24 -10.13
CA GLU A 281 1.15 23.96 -9.37
C GLU A 281 0.67 25.15 -8.53
N ARG A 282 1.58 25.91 -7.91
CA ARG A 282 1.21 27.08 -7.10
C ARG A 282 0.42 28.10 -7.91
N SER A 283 0.82 28.30 -9.16
CA SER A 283 0.13 29.21 -10.08
C SER A 283 -1.14 28.56 -10.65
N PHE A 284 -1.07 27.28 -10.99
CA PHE A 284 -2.17 26.54 -11.61
C PHE A 284 -3.38 26.38 -10.68
N TYR A 285 -3.15 26.02 -9.41
CA TYR A 285 -4.18 25.84 -8.41
C TYR A 285 -4.46 27.11 -7.58
N MET A 286 -3.96 28.27 -8.00
CA MET A 286 -4.11 29.52 -7.22
C MET A 286 -5.58 29.80 -6.88
N GLU A 287 -6.43 29.90 -7.91
CA GLU A 287 -7.85 30.25 -7.73
C GLU A 287 -8.66 29.13 -7.04
N ASN A 288 -8.35 27.87 -7.36
CA ASN A 288 -9.15 26.71 -6.94
C ASN A 288 -8.75 26.15 -5.57
N PHE A 289 -7.56 26.48 -5.07
CA PHE A 289 -7.00 25.93 -3.83
C PHE A 289 -6.34 27.01 -2.95
N MET A 290 -5.29 27.67 -3.44
CA MET A 290 -4.47 28.57 -2.60
C MET A 290 -5.24 29.79 -2.09
N ASP A 291 -5.99 30.47 -2.96
CA ASP A 291 -6.80 31.63 -2.60
C ASP A 291 -7.88 31.27 -1.58
N LYS A 292 -8.40 30.04 -1.62
CA LYS A 292 -9.37 29.55 -0.63
C LYS A 292 -8.73 29.39 0.73
N ILE A 293 -7.53 28.81 0.79
CA ILE A 293 -6.76 28.66 2.05
C ILE A 293 -6.43 30.04 2.60
N LEU A 294 -5.94 30.94 1.75
CA LEU A 294 -5.60 32.31 2.13
C LEU A 294 -6.83 33.05 2.69
N ALA A 295 -7.99 32.91 2.05
CA ALA A 295 -9.23 33.55 2.50
C ALA A 295 -9.77 32.98 3.82
N TYR A 296 -9.62 31.67 4.07
CA TYR A 296 -10.16 31.01 5.27
C TYR A 296 -9.22 31.05 6.47
N PHE A 297 -7.92 30.88 6.24
CA PHE A 297 -6.92 30.66 7.29
C PHE A 297 -5.81 31.72 7.33
N GLY A 298 -5.60 32.45 6.24
CA GLY A 298 -4.54 33.45 6.11
C GLY A 298 -3.17 32.88 5.74
N GLU A 299 -2.28 33.75 5.23
CA GLU A 299 -0.94 33.38 4.72
C GLU A 299 -0.01 32.79 5.79
N ASN A 300 -0.24 33.13 7.06
CA ASN A 300 0.59 32.68 8.18
C ASN A 300 0.07 31.36 8.78
N SER A 301 -0.95 30.74 8.20
CA SER A 301 -1.45 29.45 8.65
C SER A 301 -0.51 28.33 8.22
N GLU A 302 -0.44 27.29 9.04
CA GLU A 302 0.30 26.08 8.71
C GLU A 302 -0.32 25.37 7.49
N ALA A 303 -1.66 25.42 7.35
CA ALA A 303 -2.36 24.97 6.15
C ALA A 303 -1.81 25.64 4.87
N PHE A 304 -1.62 26.97 4.88
CA PHE A 304 -1.06 27.69 3.75
C PHE A 304 0.41 27.32 3.50
N ARG A 305 1.23 27.20 4.55
CA ARG A 305 2.63 26.79 4.41
C ARG A 305 2.76 25.40 3.78
N LEU A 306 2.01 24.42 4.28
CA LEU A 306 2.02 23.05 3.77
C LEU A 306 1.50 22.97 2.33
N ALA A 307 0.43 23.69 2.01
CA ALA A 307 -0.09 23.77 0.65
C ALA A 307 0.89 24.46 -0.30
N TRP A 308 1.58 25.52 0.14
CA TRP A 308 2.57 26.21 -0.69
C TRP A 308 3.80 25.36 -1.00
N GLU A 309 4.25 24.55 -0.03
CA GLU A 309 5.40 23.66 -0.21
C GLU A 309 5.13 22.58 -1.25
N ASP A 310 3.94 21.96 -1.20
CA ASP A 310 3.57 20.80 -2.02
C ASP A 310 2.07 20.90 -2.34
N PRO A 311 1.65 21.68 -3.35
CA PRO A 311 0.24 21.95 -3.64
C PRO A 311 -0.56 20.71 -3.98
N ALA A 312 -0.03 19.76 -4.76
CA ALA A 312 -0.71 18.50 -5.05
C ALA A 312 -0.49 17.41 -4.00
N ALA A 313 0.33 17.59 -2.96
CA ALA A 313 0.58 16.58 -1.93
C ALA A 313 1.20 15.27 -2.49
N ASP A 314 1.90 15.32 -3.62
CA ASP A 314 2.46 14.18 -4.33
C ASP A 314 4.00 14.16 -4.38
N ASP A 315 4.68 15.10 -3.71
CA ASP A 315 6.13 15.08 -3.56
C ASP A 315 6.67 13.75 -3.00
N TYR A 316 7.71 13.22 -3.67
CA TYR A 316 8.47 12.08 -3.20
C TYR A 316 9.56 12.47 -2.18
N GLN A 317 9.73 11.63 -1.16
CA GLN A 317 10.89 11.71 -0.26
C GLN A 317 11.53 10.34 -0.06
N TYR A 318 12.85 10.28 -0.28
CA TYR A 318 13.63 9.07 -0.04
C TYR A 318 13.83 8.83 1.46
N PHE A 319 13.58 7.60 1.93
CA PHE A 319 13.59 7.26 3.36
C PHE A 319 14.95 7.45 4.07
N LEU A 320 16.07 7.51 3.33
CA LEU A 320 17.40 7.85 3.87
C LEU A 320 17.81 9.30 3.64
N GLY A 321 16.97 10.14 3.03
CA GLY A 321 17.30 11.52 2.74
C GLY A 321 17.71 12.29 4.01
N SER A 322 18.70 13.16 3.86
CA SER A 322 19.27 13.97 4.94
C SER A 322 18.24 14.87 5.64
N GLN A 323 17.17 15.26 4.95
CA GLN A 323 16.05 16.00 5.53
C GLN A 323 15.40 15.26 6.72
N HIS A 324 15.24 13.93 6.62
CA HIS A 324 14.73 13.11 7.71
C HIS A 324 15.71 13.01 8.89
N ASP A 325 17.02 13.04 8.62
CA ASP A 325 18.04 13.02 9.67
C ASP A 325 18.08 14.33 10.45
N GLN A 326 17.91 15.47 9.78
CA GLN A 326 17.91 16.81 10.40
C GLN A 326 16.81 16.97 11.46
N ILE A 327 15.66 16.33 11.26
CA ILE A 327 14.55 16.34 12.21
C ILE A 327 14.50 15.08 13.09
N HIS A 328 15.52 14.22 13.03
CA HIS A 328 15.57 12.93 13.74
C HIS A 328 14.33 12.06 13.52
N ALA A 329 13.79 12.04 12.29
CA ALA A 329 12.58 11.31 11.94
C ALA A 329 12.71 9.80 12.23
N GLY A 330 11.63 9.22 12.77
CA GLY A 330 11.46 7.79 12.96
C GLY A 330 11.21 7.03 11.65
N ILE A 331 11.08 5.69 11.70
CA ILE A 331 10.96 4.87 10.49
C ILE A 331 9.61 5.10 9.80
N LEU A 332 8.51 5.20 10.56
CA LEU A 332 7.18 5.45 9.98
C LEU A 332 7.14 6.78 9.20
N GLU A 333 7.74 7.84 9.76
CA GLU A 333 7.79 9.15 9.12
C GLU A 333 8.60 9.13 7.82
N ARG A 334 9.72 8.39 7.80
CA ARG A 334 10.59 8.24 6.60
C ARG A 334 9.91 7.58 5.42
N TYR A 335 8.93 6.72 5.67
CA TYR A 335 8.17 6.06 4.60
C TYR A 335 6.87 6.78 4.24
N LYS A 336 6.47 7.82 4.99
CA LYS A 336 5.19 8.50 4.82
C LYS A 336 5.01 9.10 3.40
N ARG A 337 6.07 9.66 2.82
CA ARG A 337 6.10 10.25 1.47
C ARG A 337 6.92 9.45 0.45
N TYR A 338 7.30 8.21 0.79
CA TYR A 338 8.09 7.37 -0.11
C TYR A 338 7.32 6.94 -1.37
N ASN A 339 5.99 7.01 -1.34
CA ASN A 339 5.13 6.70 -2.47
C ASN A 339 4.69 7.94 -3.28
N GLY A 340 5.35 9.09 -3.08
CA GLY A 340 5.15 10.29 -3.90
C GLY A 340 5.48 10.03 -5.37
N LEU A 341 4.90 10.84 -6.25
CA LEU A 341 4.97 10.72 -7.70
C LEU A 341 5.93 11.77 -8.28
N GLU A 342 5.83 13.04 -7.88
CA GLU A 342 6.79 14.08 -8.30
C GLU A 342 8.18 13.78 -7.72
N GLY A 343 9.19 13.73 -8.59
CA GLY A 343 10.60 13.55 -8.21
C GLY A 343 10.94 12.15 -7.70
N ASN A 344 10.18 11.11 -8.05
CA ASN A 344 10.39 9.75 -7.56
C ASN A 344 11.41 8.94 -8.38
N SER A 345 11.84 9.49 -9.52
CA SER A 345 12.77 8.92 -10.48
C SER A 345 13.96 9.84 -10.82
N PRO A 346 14.63 10.47 -9.82
CA PRO A 346 15.70 11.41 -10.05
C PRO A 346 16.91 10.73 -10.70
N THR A 347 17.60 11.46 -11.57
CA THR A 347 18.92 11.03 -12.06
C THR A 347 19.97 11.15 -10.96
N SER A 348 21.12 10.49 -11.11
CA SER A 348 22.22 10.59 -10.15
C SER A 348 22.71 12.04 -9.94
N ASP A 349 22.62 12.89 -10.96
CA ASP A 349 23.04 14.30 -10.90
C ASP A 349 22.01 15.19 -10.19
N MET A 350 20.74 14.74 -10.12
CA MET A 350 19.65 15.45 -9.43
C MET A 350 19.53 15.06 -7.96
N SER A 351 20.10 13.91 -7.57
CA SER A 351 20.06 13.47 -6.18
C SER A 351 20.89 14.43 -5.31
N PRO A 352 20.31 15.01 -4.23
CA PRO A 352 21.08 15.79 -3.27
C PRO A 352 21.99 14.92 -2.39
N GLU A 353 21.85 13.60 -2.48
CA GLU A 353 22.57 12.62 -1.68
C GLU A 353 23.70 11.95 -2.47
N PRO A 354 24.78 11.47 -1.82
CA PRO A 354 25.90 10.79 -2.48
C PRO A 354 25.57 9.36 -2.98
N TYR A 355 24.31 8.96 -2.91
CA TYR A 355 23.79 7.65 -3.32
C TYR A 355 22.49 7.83 -4.12
N PRO A 356 22.09 6.81 -4.93
CA PRO A 356 20.83 6.88 -5.67
C PRO A 356 19.63 6.96 -4.72
N THR A 357 18.73 7.90 -5.00
CA THR A 357 17.54 8.19 -4.18
C THR A 357 16.23 7.84 -4.89
N HIS A 358 16.28 7.30 -6.11
CA HIS A 358 15.08 6.94 -6.87
C HIS A 358 14.34 5.74 -6.26
N SER A 359 13.01 5.78 -6.33
CA SER A 359 12.16 4.63 -6.01
C SER A 359 11.92 3.74 -7.23
N THR A 360 11.89 4.35 -8.41
CA THR A 360 11.67 3.71 -9.72
C THR A 360 12.53 4.38 -10.80
N LEU A 361 12.69 3.70 -11.93
CA LEU A 361 13.31 4.25 -13.14
C LEU A 361 12.29 4.45 -14.27
N LEU A 362 11.06 4.01 -14.04
CA LEU A 362 9.95 4.05 -14.99
C LEU A 362 9.10 5.30 -14.73
N PRO A 363 8.60 5.96 -15.79
CA PRO A 363 7.69 7.09 -15.66
C PRO A 363 6.39 6.68 -14.98
N ASN A 364 5.83 7.58 -14.18
CA ASN A 364 4.49 7.42 -13.65
C ASN A 364 3.46 7.49 -14.78
N THR A 365 2.44 6.64 -14.72
CA THR A 365 1.36 6.59 -15.72
C THR A 365 0.08 5.98 -15.13
N GLU A 366 -1.05 6.40 -15.66
CA GLU A 366 -2.38 5.81 -15.43
C GLU A 366 -2.65 4.57 -16.31
N ASP A 367 -1.64 4.03 -16.99
CA ASP A 367 -1.71 2.73 -17.69
C ASP A 367 -0.96 1.67 -16.86
N ILE A 368 -1.61 1.22 -15.79
CA ILE A 368 -1.07 0.29 -14.78
C ILE A 368 -0.94 -1.12 -15.34
N ASN A 369 -1.88 -1.54 -16.20
CA ASN A 369 -1.87 -2.86 -16.83
C ASN A 369 -0.88 -2.95 -18.02
N GLN A 370 -0.39 -1.81 -18.51
CA GLN A 370 0.56 -1.66 -19.60
C GLN A 370 0.04 -2.08 -20.99
N ASP A 371 -1.26 -1.95 -21.25
CA ASP A 371 -1.89 -2.23 -22.54
C ASP A 371 -1.88 -1.03 -23.51
N GLY A 372 -1.48 0.15 -23.03
CA GLY A 372 -1.34 1.37 -23.82
C GLY A 372 -2.61 2.22 -23.83
N LEU A 373 -3.69 1.80 -23.19
CA LEU A 373 -4.95 2.52 -23.09
C LEU A 373 -5.21 2.95 -21.64
N LEU A 374 -6.17 3.86 -21.47
CA LEU A 374 -6.73 4.19 -20.15
C LEU A 374 -8.01 3.38 -19.97
N ASN A 375 -8.10 2.63 -18.88
CA ASN A 375 -9.33 1.93 -18.51
C ASN A 375 -10.09 2.69 -17.43
N GLU A 376 -11.24 3.27 -17.77
CA GLU A 376 -12.10 3.99 -16.82
C GLU A 376 -13.17 3.09 -16.17
N THR A 377 -13.21 1.80 -16.53
CA THR A 377 -14.29 0.90 -16.14
C THR A 377 -14.23 0.55 -14.65
N GLU A 378 -15.34 0.73 -13.94
CA GLU A 378 -15.51 0.31 -12.54
C GLU A 378 -16.59 -0.77 -12.43
N ARG A 379 -16.15 -2.03 -12.32
CA ARG A 379 -17.02 -3.16 -11.99
C ARG A 379 -16.24 -4.19 -11.19
N TYR A 380 -16.61 -4.41 -9.94
CA TYR A 380 -15.82 -5.24 -9.05
C TYR A 380 -16.68 -5.86 -7.97
N PHE A 381 -16.15 -6.93 -7.42
CA PHE A 381 -16.59 -7.48 -6.17
C PHE A 381 -15.86 -6.80 -5.02
N GLN A 382 -16.59 -6.40 -3.98
CA GLN A 382 -16.04 -5.73 -2.81
C GLN A 382 -16.25 -6.58 -1.56
N TYR A 383 -15.18 -6.73 -0.79
CA TYR A 383 -15.14 -7.45 0.48
C TYR A 383 -14.76 -6.46 1.58
N ARG A 384 -15.50 -6.46 2.68
CA ARG A 384 -15.25 -5.59 3.84
C ARG A 384 -14.73 -6.43 5.01
N VAL A 385 -13.59 -6.03 5.54
CA VAL A 385 -13.01 -6.54 6.79
C VAL A 385 -13.08 -5.44 7.84
N SER A 386 -13.72 -5.71 8.98
CA SER A 386 -13.74 -4.79 10.11
C SER A 386 -12.38 -4.79 10.80
N LEU A 387 -11.77 -3.63 10.98
CA LEU A 387 -10.58 -3.48 11.82
C LEU A 387 -10.98 -2.65 13.04
N ARG A 388 -11.62 -3.30 14.00
CA ARG A 388 -12.01 -2.74 15.29
C ARG A 388 -11.54 -3.68 16.40
N PRO A 389 -10.98 -3.20 17.52
CA PRO A 389 -10.45 -4.07 18.57
C PRO A 389 -11.44 -5.15 19.04
N GLU A 390 -12.73 -4.84 19.10
CA GLU A 390 -13.80 -5.77 19.50
C GLU A 390 -14.09 -6.89 18.49
N ASP A 391 -13.74 -6.69 17.22
CA ASP A 391 -13.97 -7.61 16.11
C ASP A 391 -12.76 -8.53 15.82
N MET A 392 -11.62 -8.28 16.47
CA MET A 392 -10.39 -9.07 16.33
C MET A 392 -10.47 -10.38 17.13
N LYS A 393 -11.42 -11.25 16.76
CA LYS A 393 -11.70 -12.54 17.44
C LYS A 393 -11.87 -13.67 16.41
N ILE A 394 -11.34 -14.84 16.74
CA ILE A 394 -11.48 -16.07 15.92
C ILE A 394 -12.95 -16.36 15.61
N GLY A 395 -13.25 -16.75 14.37
CA GLY A 395 -14.57 -17.18 13.93
C GLY A 395 -15.51 -16.05 13.53
N ASN A 396 -15.12 -14.80 13.76
CA ASN A 396 -15.79 -13.61 13.26
C ASN A 396 -14.87 -12.89 12.26
N ASN A 397 -15.46 -12.04 11.41
CA ASN A 397 -14.68 -11.10 10.60
C ASN A 397 -13.58 -11.77 9.73
N PHE A 398 -13.87 -12.99 9.23
CA PHE A 398 -12.95 -13.81 8.42
C PHE A 398 -11.67 -14.28 9.14
N ILE A 399 -11.59 -14.17 10.47
CA ILE A 399 -10.41 -14.60 11.23
C ILE A 399 -10.47 -16.11 11.45
N SER A 400 -9.58 -16.84 10.79
CA SER A 400 -9.45 -18.30 10.90
C SER A 400 -8.56 -18.72 12.06
N GLU A 401 -7.49 -17.98 12.33
CA GLU A 401 -6.49 -18.31 13.35
C GLU A 401 -5.97 -17.05 14.06
N VAL A 402 -5.63 -17.19 15.35
CA VAL A 402 -4.84 -16.19 16.10
C VAL A 402 -3.60 -16.89 16.64
N ARG A 403 -2.43 -16.34 16.30
CA ARG A 403 -1.13 -16.80 16.78
C ARG A 403 -0.56 -15.79 17.76
N GLU A 404 -0.31 -16.22 18.98
CA GLU A 404 0.44 -15.45 19.97
C GLU A 404 1.92 -15.84 19.95
N ALA A 405 2.80 -14.84 19.98
CA ALA A 405 4.24 -15.03 20.04
C ALA A 405 4.87 -14.17 21.12
N ASN A 406 5.74 -14.77 21.93
CA ASN A 406 6.58 -14.04 22.88
C ASN A 406 7.87 -13.64 22.18
N VAL A 407 8.11 -12.33 22.08
CA VAL A 407 9.23 -11.76 21.33
C VAL A 407 10.18 -11.02 22.25
N GLN A 408 11.46 -11.40 22.19
CA GLN A 408 12.52 -10.63 22.83
C GLN A 408 12.90 -9.43 21.96
N LEU A 409 12.75 -8.24 22.52
CA LEU A 409 12.92 -6.96 21.84
C LEU A 409 14.34 -6.40 21.99
N ALA A 410 14.67 -5.40 21.18
CA ALA A 410 15.99 -4.78 21.14
C ALA A 410 16.33 -4.02 22.43
N ASN A 411 15.33 -3.53 23.14
CA ASN A 411 15.46 -2.90 24.46
C ASN A 411 15.58 -3.93 25.62
N GLY A 412 15.60 -5.23 25.31
CA GLY A 412 15.75 -6.31 26.28
C GLY A 412 14.44 -6.76 26.94
N GLN A 413 13.31 -6.09 26.66
CA GLN A 413 12.01 -6.52 27.14
C GLN A 413 11.50 -7.73 26.34
N THR A 414 10.58 -8.49 26.93
CA THR A 414 9.84 -9.54 26.24
C THR A 414 8.38 -9.14 26.23
N GLU A 415 7.81 -9.01 25.04
CA GLU A 415 6.41 -8.65 24.84
C GLU A 415 5.67 -9.77 24.10
N THR A 416 4.37 -9.86 24.32
CA THR A 416 3.51 -10.82 23.60
C THR A 416 2.82 -10.10 22.46
N VAL A 417 2.97 -10.60 21.24
CA VAL A 417 2.30 -10.08 20.05
C VAL A 417 1.26 -11.05 19.52
N ARG A 418 0.21 -10.53 18.90
CA ARG A 418 -0.82 -11.32 18.22
C ARG A 418 -0.75 -11.12 16.71
N TRP A 419 -0.84 -12.23 16.00
CA TRP A 419 -0.98 -12.32 14.56
C TRP A 419 -2.34 -12.94 14.24
N TYR A 420 -3.08 -12.32 13.33
CA TYR A 420 -4.40 -12.76 12.91
C TYR A 420 -4.32 -13.29 11.48
N GLN A 421 -4.74 -14.53 11.25
CA GLN A 421 -4.93 -15.05 9.91
C GLN A 421 -6.35 -14.74 9.46
N PHE A 422 -6.46 -14.04 8.35
CA PHE A 422 -7.73 -13.78 7.67
C PHE A 422 -7.85 -14.68 6.44
N GLN A 423 -9.01 -15.30 6.28
CA GLN A 423 -9.37 -16.10 5.11
C GLN A 423 -10.75 -15.65 4.62
N ILE A 424 -10.77 -14.88 3.53
CA ILE A 424 -11.99 -14.29 2.97
C ILE A 424 -12.40 -15.12 1.74
N PRO A 425 -13.49 -15.90 1.80
CA PRO A 425 -13.96 -16.65 0.64
C PRO A 425 -14.46 -15.70 -0.46
N LEU A 426 -14.05 -15.93 -1.70
CA LEU A 426 -14.48 -15.12 -2.83
C LEU A 426 -15.99 -15.27 -3.10
N ASP A 427 -16.58 -16.41 -2.77
CA ASP A 427 -18.00 -16.68 -2.91
C ASP A 427 -18.84 -16.23 -1.70
N HIS A 428 -18.23 -15.57 -0.71
CA HIS A 428 -18.90 -15.16 0.52
C HIS A 428 -20.18 -14.34 0.26
N HIS A 429 -21.22 -14.63 1.05
CA HIS A 429 -22.56 -14.07 0.87
C HIS A 429 -22.65 -12.55 1.11
N ASP A 430 -21.84 -11.99 2.01
CA ASP A 430 -21.80 -10.55 2.28
C ASP A 430 -20.99 -9.74 1.26
N ARG A 431 -20.42 -10.40 0.23
CA ARG A 431 -19.70 -9.72 -0.85
C ARG A 431 -20.65 -8.78 -1.58
N GLN A 432 -20.22 -7.54 -1.75
CA GLN A 432 -20.94 -6.56 -2.55
C GLN A 432 -20.53 -6.67 -4.02
N THR A 433 -21.47 -6.43 -4.93
CA THR A 433 -21.23 -6.38 -6.36
C THR A 433 -21.48 -4.97 -6.83
N ILE A 434 -20.43 -4.31 -7.34
CA ILE A 434 -20.48 -2.93 -7.84
C ILE A 434 -20.32 -2.97 -9.35
N GLY A 435 -21.18 -2.24 -10.07
CA GLY A 435 -21.22 -2.28 -11.54
C GLY A 435 -21.75 -3.60 -12.09
N ASN A 436 -21.49 -3.86 -13.37
CA ASN A 436 -22.00 -5.04 -14.08
C ASN A 436 -20.94 -6.15 -14.16
N ILE A 437 -20.73 -6.85 -13.04
CA ILE A 437 -19.84 -8.01 -12.93
C ILE A 437 -20.57 -9.19 -12.28
N ASN A 438 -20.30 -10.39 -12.79
CA ASN A 438 -21.07 -11.60 -12.48
C ASN A 438 -20.22 -12.88 -12.42
N SER A 439 -18.91 -12.81 -12.70
CA SER A 439 -18.01 -13.97 -12.59
C SER A 439 -16.58 -13.57 -12.27
N PHE A 440 -15.77 -14.52 -11.80
CA PHE A 440 -14.34 -14.36 -11.55
C PHE A 440 -13.45 -14.80 -12.74
N ASN A 441 -14.04 -14.92 -13.92
CA ASN A 441 -13.32 -15.37 -15.13
C ASN A 441 -12.41 -14.29 -15.71
N ASP A 442 -12.68 -13.02 -15.43
CA ASP A 442 -11.91 -11.88 -15.94
C ASP A 442 -11.78 -10.80 -14.87
N ILE A 443 -10.75 -10.95 -14.03
CA ILE A 443 -10.42 -10.06 -12.93
C ILE A 443 -9.06 -9.43 -13.20
N ARG A 444 -9.06 -8.25 -13.82
CA ARG A 444 -7.85 -7.55 -14.30
C ARG A 444 -7.15 -6.75 -13.22
N PHE A 445 -7.88 -6.25 -12.23
CA PHE A 445 -7.36 -5.38 -11.18
C PHE A 445 -7.73 -5.84 -9.78
N MET A 446 -6.93 -5.38 -8.83
CA MET A 446 -7.24 -5.42 -7.40
C MET A 446 -7.02 -4.03 -6.81
N ARG A 447 -7.95 -3.57 -5.95
CA ARG A 447 -7.78 -2.35 -5.15
C ARG A 447 -7.96 -2.68 -3.67
N ILE A 448 -7.07 -2.15 -2.84
CA ILE A 448 -7.12 -2.26 -1.38
C ILE A 448 -7.24 -0.85 -0.83
N PHE A 449 -8.18 -0.61 0.09
CA PHE A 449 -8.30 0.69 0.74
C PHE A 449 -8.78 0.59 2.19
N LEU A 450 -8.43 1.59 2.99
CA LEU A 450 -8.88 1.79 4.36
C LEU A 450 -9.80 3.00 4.41
N LYS A 451 -10.87 2.92 5.20
CA LYS A 451 -11.83 4.00 5.45
C LYS A 451 -12.45 3.85 6.84
N GLY A 452 -12.93 4.94 7.44
CA GLY A 452 -13.66 4.90 8.71
C GLY A 452 -12.79 5.11 9.95
N PHE A 453 -11.48 5.31 9.78
CA PHE A 453 -10.53 5.54 10.86
C PHE A 453 -10.54 7.02 11.29
N SER A 454 -10.55 7.28 12.60
CA SER A 454 -10.37 8.65 13.12
C SER A 454 -8.93 8.98 13.50
N GLU A 455 -8.08 7.96 13.61
CA GLU A 455 -6.69 8.04 14.05
C GLU A 455 -5.82 7.18 13.12
N PRO A 456 -4.50 7.41 13.05
CA PRO A 456 -3.63 6.61 12.21
C PRO A 456 -3.63 5.12 12.55
N VAL A 457 -3.59 4.26 11.52
CA VAL A 457 -3.52 2.81 11.67
C VAL A 457 -2.36 2.23 10.86
N PHE A 458 -1.67 1.24 11.42
CA PHE A 458 -0.50 0.59 10.83
C PHE A 458 -0.77 -0.90 10.66
N CYS A 459 -1.07 -1.32 9.42
CA CYS A 459 -1.33 -2.71 9.09
C CYS A 459 -0.04 -3.36 8.56
N ARG A 460 0.49 -4.36 9.27
CA ARG A 460 1.69 -5.11 8.84
C ARG A 460 1.30 -6.52 8.41
N PHE A 461 1.39 -6.76 7.11
CA PHE A 461 1.05 -8.03 6.48
C PHE A 461 2.32 -8.88 6.35
N ALA A 462 2.35 -10.05 7.00
CA ALA A 462 3.41 -11.03 6.81
C ALA A 462 3.21 -11.84 5.52
N THR A 463 1.95 -12.10 5.18
CA THR A 463 1.54 -12.61 3.87
C THR A 463 0.32 -11.80 3.41
N LEU A 464 0.12 -11.74 2.10
CA LEU A 464 -1.11 -11.26 1.48
C LEU A 464 -1.20 -11.92 0.12
N GLU A 465 -2.18 -12.79 -0.07
CA GLU A 465 -2.19 -13.74 -1.18
C GLU A 465 -3.61 -14.00 -1.68
N LEU A 466 -3.72 -14.30 -2.98
CA LEU A 466 -4.87 -15.01 -3.51
C LEU A 466 -4.57 -16.50 -3.43
N ALA A 467 -5.30 -17.21 -2.60
CA ALA A 467 -5.04 -18.61 -2.27
C ALA A 467 -6.01 -19.56 -2.97
N THR A 468 -5.50 -20.75 -3.31
CA THR A 468 -6.35 -21.84 -3.79
C THR A 468 -7.16 -22.43 -2.65
N GLY A 469 -8.31 -23.02 -2.97
CA GLY A 469 -9.11 -23.70 -1.96
C GLY A 469 -8.37 -24.89 -1.38
N THR A 470 -8.42 -25.05 -0.06
CA THR A 470 -8.15 -26.33 0.57
C THR A 470 -9.38 -27.22 0.33
N GLU A 471 -9.24 -28.22 -0.55
CA GLU A 471 -10.21 -29.33 -0.62
C GLU A 471 -10.26 -30.11 0.70
#